data_AF-A0A8T5S1C8-F1
#
_entry.id   AF-A0A8T5S1C8-F1
#
_cell.length_a   1.000
_cell.length_b   1.000
_cell.length_c   1.000
_cell.angle_alpha   90.00
_cell.angle_beta   90.00
_cell.angle_gamma   90.00
#
_symmetry.space_group_name_H-M   'P 1'
#
loop_
_entity.id
_entity.type
_entity.pdbx_description
1 polymer ?
#
loop_
_entity_poly.entity_id
_entity_poly.type
_entity_poly.pdbx_seq_one_letter_code
_entity_poly.pdbx_strand_id
1 'polypeptide(L)'
;MSQNEELPGLIKLLSHRILFFLHLFAYGAVSLLLILIWAVSLPTLPTTYFIPFFPIFGWGFGIGFHALVYLMYNDKIKYLSELRKQSGFKILFIFHAWFYGSINLFLLILNLTTIPSEPLFLWPLGGWGVAFGFHAFGFFTWDKALVVQISRLREKHPDYSEQRLKEFASSKLLGIEVLMMHVTYFAIVNVIVYTTQIWIPEVVPPTLIEVIEATIAWGVFVAIHLLAYYLLNYVENMKIEMKFLLLHGLGYVGLAVVGLIEQLTTSGGAFWWYIPVVLWAIVFGIHTVVSLKWDAILPPALEKVKRRSPEGLEEYKYQRITYWVLLCRFSFIAHIFVYILGIIILNVQFVSVLGLDINIWIIVVLGWLIGLLVHGALYYVVFKNVSGFLMWTAILHLAAYIGGIPLLITINMIYYPEFLSSAIALGGWAIGLGAHLLIAFLTKPK
;
A
#
# COMPACT_ATOMS: atom_id res chain seq x y z
N MET A 1 20.00 -18.62 -16.54
CA MET A 1 21.07 -18.03 -15.72
C MET A 1 21.30 -18.95 -14.56
N SER A 2 22.53 -19.46 -14.45
CA SER A 2 23.02 -20.23 -13.32
C SER A 2 22.76 -19.52 -12.00
N GLN A 3 22.76 -20.29 -10.91
CA GLN A 3 22.76 -19.79 -9.54
C GLN A 3 23.58 -18.50 -9.44
N ASN A 4 22.91 -17.44 -8.98
CA ASN A 4 23.45 -16.20 -8.46
C ASN A 4 24.99 -16.14 -8.52
N GLU A 5 25.55 -15.48 -9.54
CA GLU A 5 26.78 -14.76 -9.27
C GLU A 5 26.40 -13.70 -8.25
N GLU A 6 26.56 -14.05 -6.96
CA GLU A 6 26.48 -13.09 -5.89
C GLU A 6 27.47 -12.00 -6.28
N LEU A 7 26.93 -10.81 -6.61
CA LEU A 7 27.72 -9.58 -6.70
C LEU A 7 28.75 -9.65 -5.58
N PRO A 8 30.07 -9.57 -5.89
CA PRO A 8 31.12 -9.77 -4.91
C PRO A 8 30.75 -9.03 -3.63
N GLY A 9 30.85 -9.69 -2.47
CA GLY A 9 30.33 -9.14 -1.21
C GLY A 9 30.76 -7.69 -0.97
N LEU A 10 31.94 -7.31 -1.48
CA LEU A 10 32.45 -5.94 -1.52
C LEU A 10 31.58 -4.95 -2.32
N ILE A 11 31.08 -5.29 -3.50
CA ILE A 11 30.22 -4.42 -4.32
C ILE A 11 28.87 -4.21 -3.65
N LYS A 12 28.28 -5.27 -3.07
CA LYS A 12 27.03 -5.18 -2.31
C LYS A 12 27.19 -4.37 -1.02
N LEU A 13 28.33 -4.52 -0.35
CA LEU A 13 28.69 -3.73 0.82
C LEU A 13 28.88 -2.25 0.45
N LEU A 14 29.68 -1.96 -0.58
CA LEU A 14 29.94 -0.60 -1.05
C LEU A 14 28.67 0.09 -1.56
N SER A 15 27.77 -0.65 -2.23
CA SER A 15 26.51 -0.06 -2.71
C SER A 15 25.67 0.45 -1.54
N HIS A 16 25.51 -0.31 -0.45
CA HIS A 16 24.74 0.14 0.71
C HIS A 16 25.38 1.34 1.43
N ARG A 17 26.71 1.43 1.45
CA ARG A 17 27.41 2.58 2.05
C ARG A 17 27.21 3.85 1.24
N ILE A 18 27.53 3.79 -0.06
CA ILE A 18 27.39 4.92 -0.98
C ILE A 18 25.93 5.36 -1.02
N LEU A 19 25.00 4.40 -1.08
CA LEU A 19 23.57 4.64 -1.06
C LEU A 19 23.12 5.45 0.15
N PHE A 20 23.56 5.06 1.35
CA PHE A 20 23.20 5.75 2.57
C PHE A 20 23.76 7.18 2.60
N PHE A 21 25.05 7.36 2.29
CA PHE A 21 25.67 8.68 2.31
C PHE A 21 25.13 9.62 1.24
N LEU A 22 24.79 9.13 0.05
CA LEU A 22 24.17 9.93 -1.00
C LEU A 22 22.79 10.45 -0.57
N HIS A 23 21.95 9.57 -0.01
CA HIS A 23 20.64 9.98 0.51
C HIS A 23 20.77 10.93 1.71
N LEU A 24 21.70 10.67 2.62
CA LEU A 24 21.95 11.53 3.78
C LEU A 24 22.39 12.93 3.33
N PHE A 25 23.29 13.00 2.33
CA PHE A 25 23.71 14.26 1.73
C PHE A 25 22.53 15.00 1.07
N ALA A 26 21.76 14.31 0.21
CA ALA A 26 20.61 14.89 -0.46
C ALA A 26 19.56 15.40 0.54
N TYR A 27 19.28 14.61 1.59
CA TYR A 27 18.39 14.99 2.67
C TYR A 27 18.88 16.25 3.40
N GLY A 28 20.17 16.30 3.78
CA GLY A 28 20.76 17.46 4.43
C GLY A 28 20.70 18.71 3.55
N ALA A 29 21.09 18.59 2.28
CA ALA A 29 21.07 19.69 1.32
C ALA A 29 19.67 20.26 1.09
N VAL A 30 18.67 19.39 0.87
CA VAL A 30 17.28 19.86 0.66
C VAL A 30 16.68 20.40 1.95
N SER A 31 16.95 19.79 3.10
CA SER A 31 16.46 20.30 4.39
C SER A 31 16.99 21.71 4.65
N LEU A 32 18.30 21.95 4.42
CA LEU A 32 18.90 23.28 4.55
C LEU A 32 18.29 24.28 3.56
N LEU A 33 18.03 23.87 2.31
CA LEU A 33 17.37 24.71 1.32
C LEU A 33 15.95 25.09 1.75
N LEU A 34 15.17 24.13 2.26
CA LEU A 34 13.80 24.39 2.74
C LEU A 34 13.79 25.32 3.96
N ILE A 35 14.76 25.17 4.86
CA ILE A 35 14.96 26.08 5.99
C ILE A 35 15.27 27.49 5.48
N LEU A 36 16.17 27.61 4.50
CA LEU A 36 16.53 28.90 3.91
C LEU A 36 15.32 29.56 3.23
N ILE A 37 14.57 28.81 2.41
CA ILE A 37 13.34 29.29 1.75
C ILE A 37 12.34 29.80 2.80
N TRP A 38 12.07 29.01 3.84
CA TRP A 38 11.17 29.43 4.91
C TRP A 38 11.66 30.69 5.64
N ALA A 39 12.96 30.77 5.95
CA ALA A 39 13.53 31.92 6.65
C ALA A 39 13.42 33.21 5.83
N VAL A 40 13.63 33.15 4.51
CA VAL A 40 13.50 34.34 3.63
C VAL A 40 12.05 34.68 3.29
N SER A 41 11.15 33.69 3.30
CA SER A 41 9.70 33.89 3.08
C SER A 41 8.95 34.31 4.34
N LEU A 42 9.56 34.25 5.53
CA LEU A 42 8.92 34.60 6.79
C LEU A 42 8.17 35.95 6.78
N PRO A 43 8.66 37.03 6.12
CA PRO A 43 7.94 38.29 6.04
C PRO A 43 6.63 38.26 5.22
N THR A 44 6.45 37.27 4.35
CA THR A 44 5.29 37.14 3.46
C THR A 44 4.35 35.99 3.84
N LEU A 45 4.74 35.15 4.79
CA LEU A 45 3.92 34.02 5.24
C LEU A 45 2.86 34.47 6.24
N PRO A 46 1.65 33.88 6.20
CA PRO A 46 0.59 34.17 7.16
C PRO A 46 0.85 33.57 8.56
N THR A 47 1.93 32.81 8.71
CA THR A 47 2.29 32.12 9.95
C THR A 47 3.81 32.08 10.14
N THR A 48 4.22 32.17 11.40
CA THR A 48 5.61 31.96 11.83
C THR A 48 5.91 30.49 12.14
N TYR A 49 4.95 29.58 11.91
CA TYR A 49 5.17 28.16 12.11
C TYR A 49 6.29 27.64 11.20
N PHE A 50 7.17 26.80 11.75
CA PHE A 50 8.32 26.25 11.04
C PHE A 50 7.88 25.14 10.07
N ILE A 51 7.33 25.53 8.92
CA ILE A 51 6.82 24.63 7.86
C ILE A 51 7.86 23.58 7.41
N PRO A 52 9.18 23.87 7.31
CA PRO A 52 10.18 22.86 6.96
C PRO A 52 10.19 21.62 7.88
N PHE A 53 9.64 21.72 9.09
CA PHE A 53 9.45 20.59 9.99
C PHE A 53 8.81 19.37 9.30
N PHE A 54 7.77 19.57 8.49
CA PHE A 54 7.06 18.47 7.83
C PHE A 54 7.92 17.69 6.84
N PRO A 55 8.54 18.31 5.81
CA PRO A 55 9.41 17.59 4.89
C PRO A 55 10.68 17.05 5.56
N ILE A 56 11.24 17.75 6.56
CA ILE A 56 12.40 17.27 7.33
C ILE A 56 12.06 15.95 8.02
N PHE A 57 10.96 15.88 8.79
CA PHE A 57 10.57 14.62 9.44
C PHE A 57 10.10 13.57 8.44
N GLY A 58 9.26 13.96 7.47
CA GLY A 58 8.73 13.06 6.45
C GLY A 58 9.82 12.31 5.68
N TRP A 59 10.84 13.02 5.20
CA TRP A 59 11.98 12.39 4.51
C TRP A 59 12.98 11.80 5.49
N GLY A 60 13.09 12.37 6.69
CA GLY A 60 13.93 11.88 7.78
C GLY A 60 13.59 10.43 8.19
N PHE A 61 12.31 10.04 8.14
CA PHE A 61 11.90 8.64 8.35
C PHE A 61 12.56 7.69 7.34
N GLY A 62 12.61 8.10 6.06
CA GLY A 62 13.27 7.35 4.99
C GLY A 62 14.78 7.25 5.19
N ILE A 63 15.43 8.32 5.64
CA ILE A 63 16.85 8.30 6.01
C ILE A 63 17.11 7.35 7.18
N GLY A 64 16.26 7.35 8.20
CA GLY A 64 16.35 6.40 9.30
C GLY A 64 16.21 4.94 8.86
N PHE A 65 15.29 4.67 7.92
CA PHE A 65 15.17 3.35 7.30
C PHE A 65 16.47 2.95 6.56
N HIS A 66 17.03 3.85 5.74
CA HIS A 66 18.31 3.60 5.08
C HIS A 66 19.47 3.41 6.07
N ALA A 67 19.47 4.13 7.19
CA ALA A 67 20.46 3.95 8.26
C ALA A 67 20.34 2.54 8.87
N LEU A 68 19.13 2.05 9.14
CA LEU A 68 18.94 0.69 9.65
C LEU A 68 19.44 -0.37 8.67
N VAL A 69 19.13 -0.22 7.38
CA VAL A 69 19.67 -1.11 6.33
C VAL A 69 21.19 -1.03 6.30
N TYR A 70 21.76 0.17 6.33
CA TYR A 70 23.21 0.37 6.38
C TYR A 70 23.83 -0.36 7.58
N LEU A 71 23.31 -0.14 8.79
CA LEU A 71 23.83 -0.72 10.03
C LEU A 71 23.73 -2.24 10.04
N MET A 72 22.61 -2.78 9.53
CA MET A 72 22.32 -4.22 9.43
C MET A 72 23.23 -4.93 8.43
N TYR A 73 23.41 -4.37 7.23
CA TYR A 73 24.12 -5.05 6.15
C TYR A 73 25.62 -4.75 6.10
N ASN A 74 26.10 -3.71 6.81
CA ASN A 74 27.54 -3.40 6.92
C ASN A 74 28.20 -3.89 8.21
N ASP A 75 27.52 -4.75 8.95
CA ASP A 75 28.01 -5.34 10.18
C ASP A 75 28.45 -4.32 11.25
N LYS A 76 27.69 -3.22 11.35
CA LYS A 76 27.98 -2.15 12.31
C LYS A 76 27.36 -2.39 13.68
N ILE A 77 26.25 -3.13 13.75
CA ILE A 77 25.58 -3.51 14.99
C ILE A 77 25.39 -5.03 14.99
N LYS A 78 26.04 -5.71 15.95
CA LYS A 78 26.02 -7.18 16.07
C LYS A 78 24.61 -7.76 16.06
N TYR A 79 23.69 -7.18 16.82
CA TYR A 79 22.30 -7.62 16.86
C TYR A 79 21.63 -7.58 15.47
N LEU A 80 21.76 -6.47 14.73
CA LEU A 80 21.17 -6.35 13.39
C LEU A 80 21.85 -7.31 12.39
N SER A 81 23.16 -7.50 12.50
CA SER A 81 23.92 -8.48 11.71
C SER A 81 23.47 -9.93 11.90
N GLU A 82 23.09 -10.28 13.12
CA GLU A 82 22.54 -11.60 13.44
C GLU A 82 21.11 -11.71 12.93
N LEU A 83 20.32 -10.65 13.07
CA LEU A 83 18.95 -10.59 12.62
C LEU A 83 18.81 -10.73 11.09
N ARG A 84 19.75 -10.17 10.31
CA ARG A 84 19.72 -10.29 8.83
C ARG A 84 19.80 -11.74 8.33
N LYS A 85 20.24 -12.67 9.18
CA LYS A 85 20.33 -14.11 8.89
C LYS A 85 19.05 -14.87 9.28
N GLN A 86 18.10 -14.20 9.94
CA GLN A 86 16.84 -14.79 10.38
C GLN A 86 15.76 -14.68 9.28
N SER A 87 14.53 -15.07 9.60
CA SER A 87 13.41 -14.97 8.67
C SER A 87 13.15 -13.52 8.21
N GLY A 88 12.74 -13.35 6.95
CA GLY A 88 12.44 -12.02 6.40
C GLY A 88 11.36 -11.26 7.19
N PHE A 89 10.47 -11.99 7.86
CA PHE A 89 9.49 -11.44 8.78
C PHE A 89 10.14 -10.66 9.93
N LYS A 90 11.20 -11.20 10.54
CA LYS A 90 11.89 -10.56 11.66
C LYS A 90 12.66 -9.31 11.24
N ILE A 91 13.24 -9.33 10.04
CA ILE A 91 13.85 -8.13 9.44
C ILE A 91 12.77 -7.05 9.25
N LEU A 92 11.63 -7.44 8.68
CA LEU A 92 10.50 -6.55 8.42
C LEU A 92 9.94 -5.94 9.71
N PHE A 93 9.87 -6.70 10.80
CA PHE A 93 9.44 -6.19 12.11
C PHE A 93 10.30 -5.02 12.60
N ILE A 94 11.63 -5.08 12.46
CA ILE A 94 12.50 -3.96 12.88
C ILE A 94 12.24 -2.70 12.08
N PHE A 95 11.95 -2.82 10.78
CA PHE A 95 11.53 -1.67 9.98
C PHE A 95 10.20 -1.10 10.47
N HIS A 96 9.22 -1.96 10.78
CA HIS A 96 7.96 -1.50 11.35
C HIS A 96 8.14 -0.85 12.72
N ALA A 97 9.01 -1.38 13.59
CA ALA A 97 9.31 -0.80 14.89
C ALA A 97 9.90 0.61 14.77
N TRP A 98 10.80 0.82 13.80
CA TRP A 98 11.34 2.14 13.50
C TRP A 98 10.26 3.12 13.02
N PHE A 99 9.46 2.75 12.02
CA PHE A 99 8.41 3.62 11.52
C PHE A 99 7.35 3.91 12.59
N TYR A 100 6.92 2.90 13.33
CA TYR A 100 5.98 3.06 14.41
C TYR A 100 6.50 4.04 15.48
N GLY A 101 7.72 3.84 15.98
CA GLY A 101 8.28 4.72 17.01
C GLY A 101 8.54 6.14 16.51
N SER A 102 9.17 6.28 15.35
CA SER A 102 9.55 7.59 14.81
C SER A 102 8.35 8.43 14.36
N ILE A 103 7.37 7.83 13.67
CA ILE A 103 6.17 8.56 13.23
C ILE A 103 5.32 8.96 14.44
N ASN A 104 5.13 8.09 15.43
CA ASN A 104 4.36 8.45 16.63
C ASN A 104 5.04 9.55 17.45
N LEU A 105 6.38 9.54 17.55
CA LEU A 105 7.11 10.64 18.17
C LEU A 105 6.91 11.96 17.42
N PHE A 106 6.94 11.92 16.09
CA PHE A 106 6.67 13.10 15.26
C PHE A 106 5.24 13.62 15.46
N LEU A 107 4.24 12.74 15.44
CA LEU A 107 2.84 13.11 15.62
C LEU A 107 2.58 13.66 17.02
N LEU A 108 3.24 13.10 18.04
CA LEU A 108 3.24 13.64 19.39
C LEU A 108 3.78 15.08 19.42
N ILE A 109 4.97 15.31 18.85
CA ILE A 109 5.58 16.65 18.81
C ILE A 109 4.65 17.60 18.04
N LEU A 110 4.22 17.21 16.84
CA LEU A 110 3.33 18.01 16.00
C LEU A 110 2.08 18.41 16.76
N ASN A 111 1.42 17.46 17.41
CA ASN A 111 0.18 17.72 18.12
C ASN A 111 0.38 18.65 19.31
N LEU A 112 1.41 18.41 20.14
CA LEU A 112 1.73 19.26 21.28
C LEU A 112 2.15 20.69 20.88
N THR A 113 2.72 20.89 19.69
CA THR A 113 3.12 22.22 19.22
C THR A 113 2.04 22.96 18.41
N THR A 114 0.99 22.29 17.95
CA THR A 114 -0.04 22.89 17.09
C THR A 114 -1.39 22.98 17.76
N ILE A 115 -1.87 21.88 18.36
CA ILE A 115 -3.21 21.77 18.95
C ILE A 115 -3.09 20.98 20.27
N PRO A 116 -2.40 21.52 21.30
CA PRO A 116 -2.13 20.79 22.54
C PRO A 116 -3.39 20.46 23.34
N SER A 117 -4.50 21.14 23.08
CA SER A 117 -5.80 20.88 23.72
C SER A 117 -6.46 19.58 23.25
N GLU A 118 -6.06 19.07 22.09
CA GLU A 118 -6.66 17.87 21.50
C GLU A 118 -5.56 16.82 21.29
N PRO A 119 -5.47 15.74 22.10
CA PRO A 119 -4.39 14.76 22.03
C PRO A 119 -4.55 13.79 20.84
N LEU A 120 -4.63 14.32 19.62
CA LEU A 120 -4.87 13.58 18.37
C LEU A 120 -3.82 12.49 18.10
N PHE A 121 -2.59 12.62 18.64
CA PHE A 121 -1.55 11.61 18.46
C PHE A 121 -1.89 10.26 19.11
N LEU A 122 -2.78 10.23 20.12
CA LEU A 122 -3.20 9.00 20.79
C LEU A 122 -3.87 8.02 19.81
N TRP A 123 -4.51 8.52 18.75
CA TRP A 123 -5.20 7.71 17.76
C TRP A 123 -4.22 6.86 16.93
N PRO A 124 -3.26 7.45 16.19
CA PRO A 124 -2.17 6.69 15.56
C PRO A 124 -1.41 5.80 16.55
N LEU A 125 -1.10 6.30 17.75
CA LEU A 125 -0.33 5.55 18.73
C LEU A 125 -1.06 4.29 19.20
N GLY A 126 -2.31 4.41 19.61
CA GLY A 126 -3.11 3.27 20.05
C GLY A 126 -3.47 2.34 18.89
N GLY A 127 -4.05 2.88 17.82
CA GLY A 127 -4.53 2.10 16.67
C GLY A 127 -3.40 1.34 15.97
N TRP A 128 -2.30 2.02 15.62
CA TRP A 128 -1.14 1.34 15.03
C TRP A 128 -0.38 0.51 16.08
N GLY A 129 -0.45 0.88 17.36
CA GLY A 129 0.18 0.15 18.45
C GLY A 129 -0.34 -1.27 18.59
N VAL A 130 -1.64 -1.48 18.33
CA VAL A 130 -2.21 -2.82 18.32
C VAL A 130 -1.71 -3.64 17.13
N ALA A 131 -1.68 -3.08 15.92
CA ALA A 131 -1.09 -3.74 14.75
C ALA A 131 0.40 -4.07 14.98
N PHE A 132 1.14 -3.13 15.57
CA PHE A 132 2.52 -3.33 15.98
C PHE A 132 2.66 -4.47 17.01
N GLY A 133 1.73 -4.58 17.96
CA GLY A 133 1.65 -5.69 18.91
C GLY A 133 1.53 -7.05 18.23
N PHE A 134 0.72 -7.18 17.18
CA PHE A 134 0.66 -8.43 16.40
C PHE A 134 1.96 -8.74 15.66
N HIS A 135 2.60 -7.73 15.06
CA HIS A 135 3.91 -7.93 14.44
C HIS A 135 4.97 -8.34 15.47
N ALA A 136 4.93 -7.78 16.68
CA ALA A 136 5.81 -8.16 17.78
C ALA A 136 5.54 -9.61 18.23
N PHE A 137 4.27 -10.01 18.36
CA PHE A 137 3.91 -11.40 18.64
C PHE A 137 4.46 -12.34 17.57
N GLY A 138 4.20 -12.03 16.30
CA GLY A 138 4.75 -12.75 15.15
C GLY A 138 6.28 -12.84 15.21
N PHE A 139 6.98 -11.76 15.60
CA PHE A 139 8.43 -11.74 15.68
C PHE A 139 8.98 -12.83 16.60
N PHE A 140 8.29 -13.08 17.72
CA PHE A 140 8.70 -14.11 18.68
C PHE A 140 8.22 -15.52 18.32
N THR A 141 7.12 -15.66 17.58
CA THR A 141 6.49 -16.98 17.31
C THR A 141 6.73 -17.52 15.90
N TRP A 142 7.15 -16.67 14.94
CA TRP A 142 7.18 -16.97 13.50
C TRP A 142 7.93 -18.26 13.18
N ASP A 143 9.16 -18.41 13.66
CA ASP A 143 10.00 -19.55 13.26
C ASP A 143 9.43 -20.88 13.77
N LYS A 144 8.89 -20.90 15.00
CA LYS A 144 8.21 -22.08 15.56
C LYS A 144 6.94 -22.41 14.78
N ALA A 145 6.12 -21.40 14.51
CA ALA A 145 4.89 -21.57 13.73
C ALA A 145 5.19 -22.07 12.31
N LEU A 146 6.27 -21.58 11.69
CA LEU A 146 6.69 -21.97 10.35
C LEU A 146 7.07 -23.44 10.30
N VAL A 147 7.85 -23.94 11.26
CA VAL A 147 8.23 -25.36 11.34
C VAL A 147 6.99 -26.26 11.48
N VAL A 148 6.06 -25.90 12.37
CA VAL A 148 4.81 -26.65 12.57
C VAL A 148 3.98 -26.69 11.29
N GLN A 149 3.85 -25.57 10.59
CA GLN A 149 3.09 -25.51 9.33
C GLN A 149 3.77 -26.29 8.20
N ILE A 150 5.11 -26.24 8.11
CA ILE A 150 5.87 -27.05 7.14
C ILE A 150 5.63 -28.55 7.39
N SER A 151 5.67 -29.00 8.65
CA SER A 151 5.41 -30.41 9.00
C SER A 151 4.02 -30.87 8.54
N ARG A 152 2.98 -30.09 8.87
CA ARG A 152 1.60 -30.39 8.45
C ARG A 152 1.43 -30.40 6.94
N LEU A 153 2.05 -29.45 6.24
CA LEU A 153 1.98 -29.39 4.79
C LEU A 153 2.76 -30.54 4.13
N ARG A 154 3.86 -31.01 4.73
CA ARG A 154 4.62 -32.15 4.24
C ARG A 154 3.81 -33.44 4.33
N GLU A 155 3.09 -33.64 5.43
CA GLU A 155 2.19 -34.79 5.59
C GLU A 155 1.09 -34.80 4.51
N LYS A 156 0.58 -33.61 4.17
CA LYS A 156 -0.50 -33.46 3.17
C LYS A 156 -0.02 -33.48 1.72
N HIS A 157 1.18 -32.96 1.48
CA HIS A 157 1.78 -32.79 0.15
C HIS A 157 3.22 -33.32 0.18
N PRO A 158 3.41 -34.65 0.26
CA PRO A 158 4.73 -35.28 0.38
C PRO A 158 5.59 -35.09 -0.87
N ASP A 159 4.98 -34.74 -2.01
CA ASP A 159 5.62 -34.47 -3.30
C ASP A 159 6.18 -33.03 -3.40
N TYR A 160 5.84 -32.14 -2.46
CA TYR A 160 6.30 -30.75 -2.52
C TYR A 160 7.76 -30.63 -2.09
N SER A 161 8.53 -29.82 -2.81
CA SER A 161 9.88 -29.46 -2.41
C SER A 161 9.89 -28.68 -1.09
N GLU A 162 11.00 -28.73 -0.36
CA GLU A 162 11.21 -27.95 0.87
C GLU A 162 10.94 -26.46 0.66
N GLN A 163 11.38 -25.92 -0.48
CA GLN A 163 11.15 -24.54 -0.81
C GLN A 163 9.65 -24.24 -0.99
N ARG A 164 8.94 -25.08 -1.72
CA ARG A 164 7.49 -24.94 -1.93
C ARG A 164 6.73 -25.04 -0.61
N LEU A 165 7.09 -25.98 0.25
CA LEU A 165 6.52 -26.13 1.59
C LEU A 165 6.76 -24.88 2.44
N LYS A 166 7.97 -24.33 2.44
CA LYS A 166 8.32 -23.11 3.19
C LYS A 166 7.55 -21.89 2.69
N GLU A 167 7.44 -21.71 1.38
CA GLU A 167 6.68 -20.60 0.79
C GLU A 167 5.18 -20.73 1.10
N PHE A 168 4.63 -21.93 0.99
CA PHE A 168 3.22 -22.18 1.30
C PHE A 168 2.93 -21.98 2.79
N ALA A 169 3.76 -22.52 3.68
CA ALA A 169 3.65 -22.30 5.12
C ALA A 169 3.72 -20.81 5.49
N SER A 170 4.67 -20.08 4.90
CA SER A 170 4.81 -18.63 5.12
C SER A 170 3.57 -17.86 4.65
N SER A 171 3.01 -18.22 3.50
CA SER A 171 1.77 -17.61 3.00
C SER A 171 0.57 -17.88 3.92
N LYS A 172 0.46 -19.09 4.47
CA LYS A 172 -0.61 -19.43 5.44
C LYS A 172 -0.49 -18.61 6.71
N LEU A 173 0.71 -18.48 7.26
CA LEU A 173 0.97 -17.70 8.48
C LEU A 173 0.70 -16.20 8.27
N LEU A 174 1.19 -15.64 7.16
CA LEU A 174 0.92 -14.25 6.82
C LEU A 174 -0.58 -14.00 6.69
N GLY A 175 -1.32 -14.93 6.08
CA GLY A 175 -2.78 -14.85 6.00
C GLY A 175 -3.46 -14.79 7.38
N ILE A 176 -2.95 -15.51 8.38
CA ILE A 176 -3.47 -15.45 9.76
C ILE A 176 -3.19 -14.09 10.39
N GLU A 177 -1.97 -13.58 10.26
CA GLU A 177 -1.61 -12.28 10.81
C GLU A 177 -2.44 -11.14 10.22
N VAL A 178 -2.61 -11.15 8.89
CA VAL A 178 -3.47 -10.19 8.20
C VAL A 178 -4.91 -10.31 8.71
N LEU A 179 -5.44 -11.52 8.86
CA LEU A 179 -6.78 -11.73 9.40
C LEU A 179 -6.93 -11.20 10.84
N MET A 180 -5.98 -11.52 11.73
CA MET A 180 -5.99 -11.04 13.11
C MET A 180 -5.93 -9.51 13.18
N MET A 181 -5.12 -8.89 12.29
CA MET A 181 -5.05 -7.44 12.16
C MET A 181 -6.40 -6.84 11.75
N HIS A 182 -7.09 -7.42 10.76
CA HIS A 182 -8.41 -6.95 10.32
C HIS A 182 -9.48 -7.10 11.41
N VAL A 183 -9.53 -8.26 12.08
CA VAL A 183 -10.46 -8.50 13.20
C VAL A 183 -10.23 -7.50 14.32
N THR A 184 -8.96 -7.23 14.64
CA THR A 184 -8.64 -6.30 15.72
C THR A 184 -8.88 -4.86 15.33
N TYR A 185 -8.56 -4.49 14.10
CA TYR A 185 -8.90 -3.17 13.56
C TYR A 185 -10.40 -2.94 13.61
N PHE A 186 -11.21 -3.92 13.22
CA PHE A 186 -12.67 -3.88 13.38
C PHE A 186 -13.09 -3.68 14.84
N ALA A 187 -12.56 -4.47 15.78
CA ALA A 187 -12.89 -4.32 17.19
C ALA A 187 -12.54 -2.93 17.72
N ILE A 188 -11.35 -2.42 17.37
CA ILE A 188 -10.90 -1.08 17.75
C ILE A 188 -11.79 -0.03 17.12
N VAL A 189 -12.01 -0.03 15.81
CA VAL A 189 -12.87 0.97 15.14
C VAL A 189 -14.26 0.98 15.76
N ASN A 190 -14.84 -0.17 16.10
CA ASN A 190 -16.12 -0.21 16.80
C ASN A 190 -16.04 0.44 18.19
N VAL A 191 -15.09 0.04 19.03
CA VAL A 191 -14.88 0.68 20.35
C VAL A 191 -14.67 2.19 20.18
N ILE A 192 -13.90 2.61 19.19
CA ILE A 192 -13.66 4.02 18.88
C ILE A 192 -14.97 4.71 18.52
N VAL A 193 -15.72 4.21 17.53
CA VAL A 193 -17.00 4.79 17.12
C VAL A 193 -17.97 4.91 18.29
N TYR A 194 -18.04 3.90 19.17
CA TYR A 194 -18.87 3.96 20.37
C TYR A 194 -18.33 4.94 21.42
N THR A 195 -17.02 5.01 21.62
CA THR A 195 -16.42 5.91 22.61
C THR A 195 -16.37 7.36 22.15
N THR A 196 -16.20 7.66 20.87
CA THR A 196 -16.24 9.03 20.34
C THR A 196 -17.60 9.67 20.55
N GLN A 197 -18.69 8.89 20.55
CA GLN A 197 -20.02 9.35 20.99
C GLN A 197 -20.03 9.82 22.45
N ILE A 198 -19.18 9.23 23.30
CA ILE A 198 -19.09 9.54 24.73
C ILE A 198 -18.17 10.75 24.97
N TRP A 199 -17.07 10.87 24.22
CA TRP A 199 -16.00 11.82 24.51
C TRP A 199 -16.05 13.13 23.72
N ILE A 200 -16.80 13.20 22.59
CA ILE A 200 -16.89 14.41 21.76
C ILE A 200 -18.36 14.83 21.59
N PRO A 201 -19.05 15.26 22.66
CA PRO A 201 -20.48 15.60 22.60
C PRO A 201 -20.80 16.86 21.77
N GLU A 202 -19.78 17.65 21.40
CA GLU A 202 -19.93 18.92 20.69
C GLU A 202 -19.97 18.77 19.15
N VAL A 203 -19.56 17.62 18.61
CA VAL A 203 -19.74 17.26 17.20
C VAL A 203 -21.03 16.47 17.14
N VAL A 204 -21.99 16.87 16.30
CA VAL A 204 -23.33 16.24 16.16
C VAL A 204 -23.19 14.72 16.34
N PRO A 205 -23.65 14.16 17.48
CA PRO A 205 -23.33 12.79 17.82
C PRO A 205 -23.93 11.90 16.74
N PRO A 206 -23.13 11.02 16.11
CA PRO A 206 -23.64 10.19 15.05
C PRO A 206 -24.82 9.39 15.61
N THR A 207 -25.90 9.33 14.84
CA THR A 207 -27.11 8.63 15.27
C THR A 207 -26.77 7.15 15.52
N LEU A 208 -27.55 6.46 16.35
CA LEU A 208 -27.39 5.02 16.54
C LEU A 208 -27.37 4.26 15.20
N ILE A 209 -28.13 4.75 14.21
CA ILE A 209 -28.20 4.20 12.86
C ILE A 209 -26.85 4.36 12.14
N GLU A 210 -26.23 5.53 12.16
CA GLU A 210 -24.92 5.78 11.52
C GLU A 210 -23.81 4.92 12.15
N VAL A 211 -23.87 4.66 13.46
CA VAL A 211 -22.94 3.73 14.12
C VAL A 211 -23.16 2.30 13.64
N ILE A 212 -24.43 1.85 13.61
CA ILE A 212 -24.76 0.51 13.11
C ILE A 212 -24.30 0.35 11.66
N GLU A 213 -24.48 1.37 10.81
CA GLU A 213 -24.04 1.36 9.41
C GLU A 213 -22.53 1.23 9.27
N ALA A 214 -21.77 2.07 9.99
CA ALA A 214 -20.32 2.00 10.01
C ALA A 214 -19.84 0.61 10.50
N THR A 215 -20.46 0.08 11.55
CA THR A 215 -20.18 -1.27 12.07
C THR A 215 -20.48 -2.35 11.03
N ILE A 216 -21.62 -2.30 10.34
CA ILE A 216 -21.99 -3.29 9.31
C ILE A 216 -20.99 -3.21 8.15
N ALA A 217 -20.64 -2.02 7.67
CA ALA A 217 -19.68 -1.83 6.59
C ALA A 217 -18.32 -2.47 6.91
N TRP A 218 -17.78 -2.18 8.09
CA TRP A 218 -16.54 -2.79 8.56
C TRP A 218 -16.69 -4.30 8.80
N GLY A 219 -17.85 -4.75 9.26
CA GLY A 219 -18.14 -6.17 9.52
C GLY A 219 -18.16 -6.98 8.23
N VAL A 220 -18.76 -6.45 7.17
CA VAL A 220 -18.72 -7.01 5.81
C VAL A 220 -17.27 -7.15 5.34
N PHE A 221 -16.44 -6.11 5.53
CA PHE A 221 -15.03 -6.15 5.15
C PHE A 221 -14.26 -7.26 5.88
N VAL A 222 -14.41 -7.39 7.20
CA VAL A 222 -13.79 -8.48 7.97
C VAL A 222 -14.29 -9.85 7.53
N ALA A 223 -15.61 -10.00 7.32
CA ALA A 223 -16.19 -11.26 6.87
C ALA A 223 -15.62 -11.72 5.53
N ILE A 224 -15.42 -10.80 4.58
CA ILE A 224 -14.79 -11.08 3.29
C ILE A 224 -13.34 -11.54 3.48
N HIS A 225 -12.56 -10.89 4.36
CA HIS A 225 -11.17 -11.29 4.64
C HIS A 225 -11.08 -12.64 5.33
N LEU A 226 -11.96 -12.92 6.29
CA LEU A 226 -12.09 -14.22 6.94
C LEU A 226 -12.43 -15.32 5.92
N LEU A 227 -13.40 -15.06 5.06
CA LEU A 227 -13.78 -15.98 4.00
C LEU A 227 -12.63 -16.17 3.00
N ALA A 228 -11.92 -15.11 2.62
CA ALA A 228 -10.76 -15.19 1.72
C ALA A 228 -9.67 -16.07 2.32
N TYR A 229 -9.37 -15.87 3.60
CA TYR A 229 -8.43 -16.70 4.34
C TYR A 229 -8.88 -18.17 4.34
N TYR A 230 -10.15 -18.46 4.62
CA TYR A 230 -10.68 -19.81 4.61
C TYR A 230 -10.60 -20.46 3.21
N LEU A 231 -11.11 -19.79 2.17
CA LEU A 231 -11.12 -20.28 0.80
C LEU A 231 -9.72 -20.55 0.27
N LEU A 232 -8.77 -19.64 0.50
CA LEU A 232 -7.41 -19.77 -0.03
C LEU A 232 -6.60 -20.84 0.69
N ASN A 233 -6.83 -21.07 1.98
CA ASN A 233 -5.97 -21.93 2.81
C ASN A 233 -6.57 -23.31 3.16
N TYR A 234 -7.89 -23.48 3.08
CA TYR A 234 -8.58 -24.69 3.54
C TYR A 234 -9.46 -25.34 2.46
N VAL A 235 -9.91 -24.60 1.45
CA VAL A 235 -10.75 -25.14 0.36
C VAL A 235 -9.89 -25.50 -0.84
N GLU A 236 -9.46 -26.75 -0.96
CA GLU A 236 -8.51 -27.17 -2.02
C GLU A 236 -9.19 -27.55 -3.34
N ASN A 237 -10.42 -28.06 -3.28
CA ASN A 237 -11.14 -28.57 -4.45
C ASN A 237 -11.75 -27.47 -5.34
N MET A 238 -11.61 -26.21 -4.95
CA MET A 238 -12.14 -25.06 -5.70
C MET A 238 -11.01 -24.42 -6.51
N LYS A 239 -11.23 -24.19 -7.81
CA LYS A 239 -10.27 -23.47 -8.65
C LYS A 239 -10.04 -22.04 -8.14
N ILE A 240 -8.83 -21.52 -8.31
CA ILE A 240 -8.40 -20.24 -7.70
C ILE A 240 -9.24 -19.05 -8.20
N GLU A 241 -9.55 -19.03 -9.49
CA GLU A 241 -10.40 -18.02 -10.13
C GLU A 241 -11.82 -18.02 -9.56
N MET A 242 -12.38 -19.19 -9.25
CA MET A 242 -13.70 -19.30 -8.62
C MET A 242 -13.71 -18.76 -7.20
N LYS A 243 -12.62 -18.98 -6.44
CA LYS A 243 -12.48 -18.38 -5.10
C LYS A 243 -12.50 -16.86 -5.18
N PHE A 244 -11.73 -16.28 -6.11
CA PHE A 244 -11.70 -14.84 -6.30
C PHE A 244 -13.04 -14.29 -6.79
N LEU A 245 -13.71 -14.98 -7.72
CA LEU A 245 -15.04 -14.58 -8.19
C LEU A 245 -16.06 -14.55 -7.03
N LEU A 246 -16.07 -15.57 -6.18
CA LEU A 246 -16.93 -15.62 -5.00
C LEU A 246 -16.67 -14.45 -4.05
N LEU A 247 -15.39 -14.17 -3.77
CA LEU A 247 -14.99 -13.06 -2.89
C LEU A 247 -15.43 -11.69 -3.44
N HIS A 248 -15.23 -11.44 -4.74
CA HIS A 248 -15.65 -10.19 -5.35
C HIS A 248 -17.17 -10.07 -5.45
N GLY A 249 -17.88 -11.19 -5.70
CA GLY A 249 -19.35 -11.22 -5.71
C GLY A 249 -19.94 -10.90 -4.34
N LEU A 250 -19.39 -11.48 -3.27
CA LEU A 250 -19.82 -11.18 -1.91
C LEU A 250 -19.44 -9.76 -1.49
N GLY A 251 -18.25 -9.29 -1.87
CA GLY A 251 -17.85 -7.89 -1.68
C GLY A 251 -18.78 -6.91 -2.37
N TYR A 252 -19.17 -7.22 -3.60
CA TYR A 252 -20.13 -6.43 -4.37
C TYR A 252 -21.49 -6.37 -3.68
N VAL A 253 -22.06 -7.53 -3.32
CA VAL A 253 -23.36 -7.60 -2.64
C VAL A 253 -23.31 -6.87 -1.30
N GLY A 254 -22.27 -7.10 -0.50
CA GLY A 254 -22.10 -6.45 0.79
C GLY A 254 -22.00 -4.93 0.67
N LEU A 255 -21.19 -4.43 -0.27
CA LEU A 255 -21.06 -2.99 -0.53
C LEU A 255 -22.36 -2.37 -1.04
N ALA A 256 -23.09 -3.07 -1.91
CA ALA A 256 -24.37 -2.61 -2.43
C ALA A 256 -25.43 -2.51 -1.33
N VAL A 257 -25.47 -3.49 -0.41
CA VAL A 257 -26.39 -3.47 0.73
C VAL A 257 -26.05 -2.32 1.68
N VAL A 258 -24.77 -2.15 2.04
CA VAL A 258 -24.30 -1.04 2.89
C VAL A 258 -24.68 0.30 2.28
N GLY A 259 -24.37 0.50 1.00
CA GLY A 259 -24.69 1.75 0.31
C GLY A 259 -26.19 2.01 0.16
N LEU A 260 -27.00 0.96 -0.01
CA LEU A 260 -28.46 1.10 -0.03
C LEU A 260 -29.00 1.50 1.34
N ILE A 261 -28.48 0.92 2.43
CA ILE A 261 -28.88 1.27 3.79
C ILE A 261 -28.55 2.76 4.02
N GLU A 262 -27.29 3.16 3.81
CA GLU A 262 -26.86 4.55 4.02
C GLU A 262 -27.67 5.54 3.18
N GLN A 263 -27.97 5.21 1.92
CA GLN A 263 -28.81 6.03 1.04
C GLN A 263 -30.26 6.18 1.53
N LEU A 264 -30.81 5.15 2.20
CA LEU A 264 -32.18 5.16 2.72
C LEU A 264 -32.30 5.87 4.07
N THR A 265 -31.20 5.96 4.83
CA THR A 265 -31.17 6.50 6.20
C THR A 265 -30.63 7.93 6.27
N THR A 266 -29.69 8.30 5.42
CA THR A 266 -29.16 9.68 5.37
C THR A 266 -29.99 10.54 4.43
N SER A 267 -30.82 11.42 5.00
CA SER A 267 -31.75 12.28 4.26
C SER A 267 -31.10 13.47 3.53
N GLY A 268 -29.80 13.43 3.20
CA GLY A 268 -29.12 14.58 2.60
C GLY A 268 -27.65 14.44 2.23
N GLY A 269 -27.06 13.24 2.23
CA GLY A 269 -25.63 13.07 1.94
C GLY A 269 -25.32 13.03 0.45
N ALA A 270 -24.45 13.93 -0.02
CA ALA A 270 -23.92 14.00 -1.39
C ALA A 270 -23.04 12.81 -1.82
N PHE A 271 -23.13 11.66 -1.12
CA PHE A 271 -22.32 10.48 -1.39
C PHE A 271 -23.12 9.47 -2.22
N TRP A 272 -22.79 9.44 -3.51
CA TRP A 272 -23.56 8.73 -4.53
C TRP A 272 -23.20 7.25 -4.60
N TRP A 273 -23.72 6.45 -3.68
CA TRP A 273 -23.43 5.01 -3.56
C TRP A 273 -23.66 4.20 -4.85
N TYR A 274 -24.56 4.64 -5.74
CA TYR A 274 -24.74 3.98 -7.03
C TYR A 274 -23.47 4.05 -7.91
N ILE A 275 -22.62 5.07 -7.77
CA ILE A 275 -21.38 5.20 -8.55
C ILE A 275 -20.40 4.06 -8.21
N PRO A 276 -19.94 3.87 -6.95
CA PRO A 276 -19.09 2.75 -6.61
C PRO A 276 -19.76 1.41 -6.88
N VAL A 277 -21.08 1.28 -6.69
CA VAL A 277 -21.81 0.04 -7.03
C VAL A 277 -21.74 -0.26 -8.53
N VAL A 278 -22.03 0.71 -9.42
CA VAL A 278 -21.95 0.50 -10.88
C VAL A 278 -20.53 0.18 -11.31
N LEU A 279 -19.53 0.90 -10.79
CA LEU A 279 -18.12 0.66 -11.11
C LEU A 279 -17.69 -0.74 -10.64
N TRP A 280 -18.11 -1.16 -9.45
CA TRP A 280 -17.81 -2.49 -8.91
C TRP A 280 -18.54 -3.62 -9.65
N ALA A 281 -19.78 -3.38 -10.12
CA ALA A 281 -20.52 -4.33 -10.95
C ALA A 281 -19.75 -4.65 -12.25
N ILE A 282 -19.09 -3.65 -12.84
CA ILE A 282 -18.26 -3.85 -14.03
C ILE A 282 -17.00 -4.63 -13.71
N VAL A 283 -16.33 -4.29 -12.61
CA VAL A 283 -15.18 -5.06 -12.11
C VAL A 283 -15.60 -6.53 -11.91
N PHE A 284 -16.73 -6.78 -11.26
CA PHE A 284 -17.29 -8.12 -11.08
C PHE A 284 -17.62 -8.81 -12.42
N GLY A 285 -18.19 -8.09 -13.39
CA GLY A 285 -18.42 -8.60 -14.75
C GLY A 285 -17.12 -9.02 -15.45
N ILE A 286 -16.07 -8.20 -15.37
CA ILE A 286 -14.73 -8.54 -15.88
C ILE A 286 -14.19 -9.80 -15.20
N HIS A 287 -14.27 -9.89 -13.87
CA HIS A 287 -13.84 -11.06 -13.12
C HIS A 287 -14.63 -12.32 -13.52
N THR A 288 -15.94 -12.19 -13.77
CA THR A 288 -16.79 -13.29 -14.25
C THR A 288 -16.32 -13.79 -15.61
N VAL A 289 -16.12 -12.88 -16.57
CA VAL A 289 -15.63 -13.23 -17.91
C VAL A 289 -14.26 -13.91 -17.85
N VAL A 290 -13.33 -13.36 -17.06
CA VAL A 290 -11.99 -13.94 -16.87
C VAL A 290 -12.07 -15.34 -16.26
N SER A 291 -12.92 -15.54 -15.25
CA SER A 291 -13.10 -16.84 -14.60
C SER A 291 -13.68 -17.87 -15.57
N LEU A 292 -14.69 -17.50 -16.36
CA LEU A 292 -15.30 -18.38 -17.37
C LEU A 292 -14.33 -18.73 -18.51
N LYS A 293 -13.35 -17.87 -18.80
CA LYS A 293 -12.36 -18.07 -19.86
C LYS A 293 -11.00 -18.53 -19.33
N TRP A 294 -10.88 -18.84 -18.05
CA TRP A 294 -9.60 -19.09 -17.39
C TRP A 294 -8.82 -20.24 -18.03
N ASP A 295 -9.50 -21.35 -18.33
CA ASP A 295 -8.89 -22.54 -18.96
C ASP A 295 -8.32 -22.24 -20.36
N ALA A 296 -8.84 -21.22 -21.06
CA ALA A 296 -8.32 -20.76 -22.35
C ALA A 296 -7.20 -19.70 -22.21
N ILE A 297 -7.21 -18.92 -21.11
CA ILE A 297 -6.27 -17.84 -20.85
C ILE A 297 -4.96 -18.36 -20.23
N LEU A 298 -5.05 -19.31 -19.30
CA LEU A 298 -3.94 -19.73 -18.47
C LEU A 298 -2.82 -20.44 -19.25
N PRO A 299 -3.09 -21.46 -20.09
CA PRO A 299 -2.03 -22.19 -20.81
C PRO A 299 -1.12 -21.31 -21.68
N PRO A 300 -1.64 -20.44 -22.58
CA PRO A 300 -0.76 -19.61 -23.41
C PRO A 300 -0.01 -18.55 -22.59
N ALA A 301 -0.60 -18.08 -21.48
CA ALA A 301 0.07 -17.18 -20.55
C ALA A 301 1.23 -17.89 -19.82
N LEU A 302 1.02 -19.13 -19.40
CA LEU A 302 2.04 -19.96 -18.76
C LEU A 302 3.20 -20.25 -19.71
N GLU A 303 2.92 -20.63 -20.94
CA GLU A 303 3.95 -20.86 -21.97
C GLU A 303 4.76 -19.57 -22.24
N LYS A 304 4.09 -18.41 -22.31
CA LYS A 304 4.77 -17.12 -22.48
C LYS A 304 5.67 -16.77 -21.29
N VAL A 305 5.25 -17.09 -20.05
CA VAL A 305 6.06 -16.90 -18.85
C VAL A 305 7.26 -17.85 -18.84
N LYS A 306 7.06 -19.14 -19.16
CA LYS A 306 8.13 -20.14 -19.28
C LYS A 306 9.21 -19.70 -20.26
N ARG A 307 8.84 -19.24 -21.46
CA ARG A 307 9.79 -18.76 -22.49
C ARG A 307 10.61 -17.52 -22.08
N ARG A 308 10.14 -16.74 -21.10
CA ARG A 308 10.77 -15.47 -20.69
C ARG A 308 11.47 -15.55 -19.34
N SER A 309 11.14 -16.57 -18.56
CA SER A 309 11.68 -16.77 -17.23
C SER A 309 12.95 -17.62 -17.33
N PRO A 310 13.84 -17.56 -16.34
CA PRO A 310 15.00 -18.45 -16.29
C PRO A 310 14.56 -19.92 -16.39
N GLU A 311 15.35 -20.71 -17.13
CA GLU A 311 15.19 -22.17 -17.17
C GLU A 311 15.44 -22.78 -15.78
N GLY A 312 14.80 -23.92 -15.52
CA GLY A 312 15.03 -24.71 -14.30
C GLY A 312 14.23 -24.27 -13.07
N LEU A 313 13.24 -23.38 -13.20
CA LEU A 313 12.30 -23.15 -12.09
C LEU A 313 11.34 -24.33 -11.96
N GLU A 314 10.92 -24.62 -10.72
CA GLU A 314 9.84 -25.56 -10.49
C GLU A 314 8.52 -25.05 -11.12
N GLU A 315 7.68 -25.98 -11.60
CA GLU A 315 6.43 -25.67 -12.30
C GLU A 315 5.53 -24.69 -11.52
N TYR A 316 5.44 -24.86 -10.19
CA TYR A 316 4.61 -24.00 -9.34
C TYR A 316 5.08 -22.53 -9.36
N LYS A 317 6.37 -22.27 -9.56
CA LYS A 317 6.91 -20.90 -9.65
C LYS A 317 6.50 -20.24 -10.95
N TYR A 318 6.54 -20.97 -12.07
CA TYR A 318 6.01 -20.47 -13.34
C TYR A 318 4.52 -20.16 -13.20
N GLN A 319 3.73 -21.07 -12.64
CA GLN A 319 2.30 -20.85 -12.39
C GLN A 319 2.04 -19.62 -11.52
N ARG A 320 2.78 -19.46 -10.42
CA ARG A 320 2.68 -18.29 -9.54
C ARG A 320 2.98 -16.99 -10.29
N ILE A 321 4.06 -16.93 -11.06
CA ILE A 321 4.41 -15.76 -11.87
C ILE A 321 3.31 -15.47 -12.91
N THR A 322 2.79 -16.51 -13.57
CA THR A 322 1.68 -16.39 -14.52
C THR A 322 0.44 -15.82 -13.87
N TYR A 323 0.06 -16.29 -12.68
CA TYR A 323 -1.06 -15.73 -11.94
C TYR A 323 -0.86 -14.26 -11.59
N TRP A 324 0.35 -13.85 -11.16
CA TRP A 324 0.66 -12.45 -10.92
C TRP A 324 0.59 -11.60 -12.19
N VAL A 325 1.13 -12.07 -13.31
CA VAL A 325 1.05 -11.37 -14.60
C VAL A 325 -0.41 -11.17 -15.01
N LEU A 326 -1.22 -12.23 -14.93
CA LEU A 326 -2.63 -12.17 -15.27
C LEU A 326 -3.40 -11.25 -14.32
N LEU A 327 -3.18 -11.36 -13.01
CA LEU A 327 -3.80 -10.50 -11.99
C LEU A 327 -3.50 -9.03 -12.26
N CYS A 328 -2.22 -8.65 -12.43
CA CYS A 328 -1.85 -7.26 -12.69
C CYS A 328 -2.40 -6.77 -14.04
N ARG A 329 -2.42 -7.63 -15.07
CA ARG A 329 -3.00 -7.29 -16.37
C ARG A 329 -4.50 -6.98 -16.26
N PHE A 330 -5.26 -7.87 -15.62
CA PHE A 330 -6.70 -7.70 -15.49
C PHE A 330 -7.04 -6.56 -14.54
N SER A 331 -6.30 -6.40 -13.44
CA SER A 331 -6.41 -5.23 -12.57
C SER A 331 -6.21 -3.94 -13.35
N PHE A 332 -5.16 -3.85 -14.18
CA PHE A 332 -4.90 -2.64 -14.97
C PHE A 332 -6.02 -2.38 -15.98
N ILE A 333 -6.49 -3.41 -16.70
CA ILE A 333 -7.63 -3.29 -17.62
C ILE A 333 -8.89 -2.81 -16.89
N ALA A 334 -9.21 -3.40 -15.74
CA ALA A 334 -10.36 -3.01 -14.93
C ALA A 334 -10.26 -1.54 -14.48
N HIS A 335 -9.08 -1.08 -14.07
CA HIS A 335 -8.87 0.32 -13.70
C HIS A 335 -9.00 1.28 -14.89
N ILE A 336 -8.61 0.88 -16.11
CA ILE A 336 -8.88 1.67 -17.33
C ILE A 336 -10.41 1.84 -17.51
N PHE A 337 -11.17 0.77 -17.40
CA PHE A 337 -12.64 0.83 -17.52
C PHE A 337 -13.28 1.67 -16.41
N VAL A 338 -12.88 1.46 -15.15
CA VAL A 338 -13.36 2.24 -14.00
C VAL A 338 -13.03 3.71 -14.17
N TYR A 339 -11.81 4.03 -14.65
CA TYR A 339 -11.39 5.41 -14.91
C TYR A 339 -12.26 6.08 -15.97
N ILE A 340 -12.38 5.47 -17.16
CA ILE A 340 -13.15 6.03 -18.28
C ILE A 340 -14.63 6.17 -17.90
N LEU A 341 -15.23 5.12 -17.33
CA LEU A 341 -16.64 5.16 -16.99
C LEU A 341 -16.90 6.09 -15.81
N GLY A 342 -16.04 6.11 -14.80
CA GLY A 342 -16.15 7.05 -13.69
C GLY A 342 -16.12 8.49 -14.19
N ILE A 343 -15.23 8.82 -15.13
CA ILE A 343 -15.23 10.15 -15.79
C ILE A 343 -16.58 10.42 -16.45
N ILE A 344 -17.13 9.49 -17.21
CA ILE A 344 -18.43 9.65 -17.90
C ILE A 344 -19.56 9.87 -16.89
N ILE A 345 -19.67 9.00 -15.89
CA ILE A 345 -20.72 9.07 -14.85
C ILE A 345 -20.59 10.38 -14.07
N LEU A 346 -19.38 10.72 -13.62
CA LEU A 346 -19.11 11.96 -12.91
C LEU A 346 -19.41 13.17 -13.80
N ASN A 347 -19.04 13.16 -15.08
CA ASN A 347 -19.34 14.28 -15.97
C ASN A 347 -20.85 14.50 -16.15
N VAL A 348 -21.62 13.43 -16.37
CA VAL A 348 -23.08 13.50 -16.45
C VAL A 348 -23.67 14.05 -15.16
N GLN A 349 -23.25 13.55 -14.00
CA GLN A 349 -23.79 13.98 -12.70
C GLN A 349 -23.37 15.41 -12.31
N PHE A 350 -22.09 15.74 -12.49
CA PHE A 350 -21.53 17.04 -12.10
C PHE A 350 -22.05 18.18 -12.97
N VAL A 351 -22.11 17.98 -14.29
CA VAL A 351 -22.46 19.05 -15.24
C VAL A 351 -23.98 19.22 -15.38
N SER A 352 -24.76 18.14 -15.29
CA SER A 352 -26.20 18.21 -15.63
C SER A 352 -27.17 18.14 -14.45
N VAL A 353 -26.78 17.55 -13.31
CA VAL A 353 -27.73 17.25 -12.21
C VAL A 353 -27.46 18.07 -10.95
N LEU A 354 -26.19 18.34 -10.63
CA LEU A 354 -25.82 18.78 -9.27
C LEU A 354 -25.18 20.18 -9.19
N GLY A 355 -24.82 20.79 -10.32
CA GLY A 355 -24.18 22.11 -10.34
C GLY A 355 -22.87 22.18 -9.55
N LEU A 356 -22.17 21.04 -9.42
CA LEU A 356 -20.93 20.95 -8.65
C LEU A 356 -19.77 21.66 -9.37
N ASP A 357 -18.84 22.21 -8.59
CA ASP A 357 -17.68 22.94 -9.10
C ASP A 357 -16.81 22.03 -10.00
N ILE A 358 -16.60 22.47 -11.25
CA ILE A 358 -15.74 21.82 -12.24
C ILE A 358 -14.30 21.61 -11.71
N ASN A 359 -13.84 22.46 -10.79
CA ASN A 359 -12.54 22.35 -10.15
C ASN A 359 -12.40 21.04 -9.34
N ILE A 360 -13.44 20.66 -8.58
CA ILE A 360 -13.45 19.42 -7.80
C ILE A 360 -13.41 18.22 -8.74
N TRP A 361 -14.16 18.27 -9.85
CA TRP A 361 -14.16 17.21 -10.85
C TRP A 361 -12.76 16.97 -11.44
N ILE A 362 -12.04 18.03 -11.84
CA ILE A 362 -10.69 17.89 -12.39
C ILE A 362 -9.75 17.24 -11.36
N ILE A 363 -9.84 17.62 -10.08
CA ILE A 363 -9.03 17.03 -9.00
C ILE A 363 -9.30 15.53 -8.86
N VAL A 364 -10.57 15.11 -8.88
CA VAL A 364 -10.93 13.68 -8.79
C VAL A 364 -10.39 12.90 -9.98
N VAL A 365 -10.55 13.43 -11.20
CA VAL A 365 -10.03 12.81 -12.43
C VAL A 365 -8.52 12.63 -12.37
N LEU A 366 -7.78 13.69 -12.01
CA LEU A 366 -6.33 13.63 -11.90
C LEU A 366 -5.86 12.73 -10.75
N GLY A 367 -6.61 12.67 -9.64
CA GLY A 367 -6.36 11.74 -8.54
C GLY A 367 -6.48 10.28 -8.98
N TRP A 368 -7.51 9.93 -9.75
CA TRP A 368 -7.68 8.57 -10.27
C TRP A 368 -6.63 8.21 -11.32
N LEU A 369 -6.13 9.19 -12.09
CA LEU A 369 -5.06 8.99 -13.06
C LEU A 369 -3.77 8.45 -12.39
N ILE A 370 -3.46 8.91 -11.17
CA ILE A 370 -2.33 8.37 -10.39
C ILE A 370 -2.50 6.87 -10.19
N GLY A 371 -3.66 6.43 -9.71
CA GLY A 371 -3.97 5.02 -9.51
C GLY A 371 -3.81 4.22 -10.80
N LEU A 372 -4.37 4.73 -11.91
CA LEU A 372 -4.27 4.10 -13.22
C LEU A 372 -2.81 3.91 -13.67
N LEU A 373 -1.98 4.95 -13.54
CA LEU A 373 -0.56 4.90 -13.90
C LEU A 373 0.22 3.92 -13.02
N VAL A 374 -0.04 3.90 -11.71
CA VAL A 374 0.59 2.96 -10.77
C VAL A 374 0.22 1.51 -11.09
N HIS A 375 -1.05 1.23 -11.40
CA HIS A 375 -1.47 -0.11 -11.84
C HIS A 375 -0.83 -0.51 -13.18
N GLY A 376 -0.70 0.42 -14.12
CA GLY A 376 0.02 0.20 -15.38
C GLY A 376 1.50 -0.11 -15.15
N ALA A 377 2.13 0.58 -14.20
CA ALA A 377 3.51 0.35 -13.79
C ALA A 377 3.70 -1.00 -13.08
N LEU A 378 2.79 -1.40 -12.19
CA LEU A 378 2.77 -2.75 -11.59
C LEU A 378 2.68 -3.83 -12.66
N TYR A 379 1.76 -3.67 -13.62
CA TYR A 379 1.64 -4.59 -14.75
C TYR A 379 2.93 -4.65 -15.57
N TYR A 380 3.53 -3.50 -15.90
CA TYR A 380 4.80 -3.45 -16.62
C TYR A 380 5.92 -4.20 -15.88
N VAL A 381 6.07 -3.91 -14.59
CA VAL A 381 7.10 -4.49 -13.71
C VAL A 381 7.00 -6.02 -13.68
N VAL A 382 5.80 -6.55 -13.45
CA VAL A 382 5.54 -8.00 -13.40
C VAL A 382 5.69 -8.61 -14.80
N PHE A 383 5.14 -7.98 -15.84
CA PHE A 383 5.17 -8.49 -17.21
C PHE A 383 6.58 -8.55 -17.82
N LYS A 384 7.41 -7.55 -17.52
CA LYS A 384 8.81 -7.50 -17.94
C LYS A 384 9.73 -8.29 -17.03
N ASN A 385 9.20 -8.90 -15.96
CA ASN A 385 9.96 -9.59 -14.93
C ASN A 385 11.16 -8.73 -14.49
N VAL A 386 10.90 -7.43 -14.27
CA VAL A 386 11.91 -6.53 -13.73
C VAL A 386 12.42 -7.19 -12.45
N SER A 387 13.72 -7.27 -12.24
CA SER A 387 14.30 -7.83 -11.01
C SER A 387 14.91 -6.71 -10.18
N GLY A 388 14.90 -6.87 -8.86
CA GLY A 388 15.45 -5.88 -7.93
C GLY A 388 14.39 -4.92 -7.39
N PHE A 389 14.24 -4.95 -6.07
CA PHE A 389 13.28 -4.12 -5.32
C PHE A 389 13.38 -2.63 -5.67
N LEU A 390 14.60 -2.10 -5.79
CA LEU A 390 14.84 -0.68 -6.10
C LEU A 390 14.32 -0.27 -7.48
N MET A 391 14.45 -1.13 -8.49
CA MET A 391 13.92 -0.82 -9.84
C MET A 391 12.39 -0.92 -9.86
N TRP A 392 11.81 -1.87 -9.13
CA TRP A 392 10.34 -1.94 -8.96
C TRP A 392 9.82 -0.66 -8.36
N THR A 393 10.37 -0.27 -7.21
CA THR A 393 9.92 0.93 -6.50
C THR A 393 10.17 2.17 -7.33
N ALA A 394 11.30 2.30 -8.02
CA ALA A 394 11.57 3.46 -8.88
C ALA A 394 10.54 3.59 -10.02
N ILE A 395 10.16 2.49 -10.68
CA ILE A 395 9.14 2.50 -11.74
C ILE A 395 7.77 2.92 -11.18
N LEU A 396 7.39 2.42 -10.00
CA LEU A 396 6.13 2.79 -9.35
C LEU A 396 6.12 4.26 -8.91
N HIS A 397 7.21 4.76 -8.33
CA HIS A 397 7.33 6.17 -7.95
C HIS A 397 7.33 7.08 -9.17
N LEU A 398 7.96 6.68 -10.28
CA LEU A 398 7.92 7.42 -11.53
C LEU A 398 6.49 7.54 -12.07
N ALA A 399 5.73 6.46 -12.05
CA ALA A 399 4.34 6.47 -12.49
C ALA A 399 3.45 7.35 -11.60
N ALA A 400 3.62 7.25 -10.28
CA ALA A 400 2.92 8.11 -9.33
C ALA A 400 3.32 9.59 -9.50
N TYR A 401 4.59 9.88 -9.74
CA TYR A 401 5.11 11.22 -9.96
C TYR A 401 4.53 11.85 -11.24
N ILE A 402 4.51 11.10 -12.35
CA ILE A 402 3.92 11.56 -13.62
C ILE A 402 2.44 11.90 -13.45
N GLY A 403 1.67 11.08 -12.72
CA GLY A 403 0.27 11.38 -12.42
C GLY A 403 0.08 12.50 -11.39
N GLY A 404 0.99 12.62 -10.43
CA GLY A 404 0.94 13.61 -9.36
C GLY A 404 1.28 15.03 -9.81
N ILE A 405 2.11 15.21 -10.83
CA ILE A 405 2.45 16.53 -11.40
C ILE A 405 1.20 17.33 -11.77
N PRO A 406 0.35 16.88 -12.71
CA PRO A 406 -0.82 17.66 -13.11
C PRO A 406 -1.77 17.87 -11.94
N LEU A 407 -1.97 16.87 -11.07
CA LEU A 407 -2.82 17.01 -9.88
C LEU A 407 -2.36 18.13 -8.96
N LEU A 408 -1.08 18.13 -8.57
CA LEU A 408 -0.54 19.10 -7.63
C LEU A 408 -0.51 20.51 -8.24
N ILE A 409 -0.18 20.65 -9.52
CA ILE A 409 -0.26 21.94 -10.23
C ILE A 409 -1.69 22.45 -10.23
N THR A 410 -2.67 21.61 -10.58
CA THR A 410 -4.09 21.98 -10.60
C THR A 410 -4.60 22.38 -9.23
N ILE A 411 -4.34 21.60 -8.17
CA ILE A 411 -4.69 21.96 -6.79
C ILE A 411 -4.08 23.32 -6.42
N ASN A 412 -2.82 23.53 -6.80
CA ASN A 412 -2.13 24.76 -6.48
C ASN A 412 -2.72 25.98 -7.22
N MET A 413 -3.02 25.85 -8.52
CA MET A 413 -3.67 26.90 -9.29
C MET A 413 -5.07 27.24 -8.78
N ILE A 414 -5.83 26.25 -8.30
CA ILE A 414 -7.21 26.44 -7.81
C ILE A 414 -7.21 27.08 -6.42
N TYR A 415 -6.40 26.58 -5.48
CA TYR A 415 -6.53 26.97 -4.07
C TYR A 415 -5.46 27.93 -3.57
N TYR A 416 -4.27 27.95 -4.19
CA TYR A 416 -3.12 28.72 -3.71
C TYR A 416 -2.27 29.30 -4.86
N PRO A 417 -2.87 30.04 -5.82
CA PRO A 417 -2.15 30.50 -7.01
C PRO A 417 -0.95 31.41 -6.70
N GLU A 418 -0.98 32.12 -5.58
CA GLU A 418 0.08 33.03 -5.13
C GLU A 418 1.30 32.32 -4.52
N PHE A 419 1.18 31.04 -4.17
CA PHE A 419 2.23 30.28 -3.51
C PHE A 419 2.50 28.98 -4.26
N LEU A 420 3.66 28.83 -4.88
CA LEU A 420 4.02 27.69 -5.73
C LEU A 420 4.33 26.40 -4.94
N SER A 421 3.46 25.99 -4.02
CA SER A 421 3.61 24.79 -3.19
C SER A 421 3.80 23.52 -4.04
N SER A 422 3.16 23.49 -5.22
CA SER A 422 3.32 22.41 -6.19
C SER A 422 4.76 22.29 -6.69
N ALA A 423 5.47 23.39 -7.02
CA ALA A 423 6.86 23.30 -7.45
C ALA A 423 7.79 22.86 -6.33
N ILE A 424 7.52 23.23 -5.07
CA ILE A 424 8.32 22.77 -3.94
C ILE A 424 8.14 21.26 -3.75
N ALA A 425 6.89 20.80 -3.74
CA ALA A 425 6.56 19.37 -3.61
C ALA A 425 7.12 18.55 -4.79
N LEU A 426 6.95 19.04 -6.02
CA LEU A 426 7.42 18.37 -7.23
C LEU A 426 8.93 18.41 -7.37
N GLY A 427 9.59 19.52 -7.05
CA GLY A 427 11.05 19.62 -7.04
C GLY A 427 11.66 18.64 -6.03
N GLY A 428 11.09 18.58 -4.82
CA GLY A 428 11.51 17.63 -3.81
C GLY A 428 11.33 16.16 -4.22
N TRP A 429 10.15 15.81 -4.75
CA TRP A 429 9.88 14.47 -5.25
C TRP A 429 10.77 14.14 -6.47
N ALA A 430 11.00 15.07 -7.40
CA ALA A 430 11.88 14.89 -8.54
C ALA A 430 13.31 14.54 -8.14
N ILE A 431 13.86 15.24 -7.14
CA ILE A 431 15.20 14.96 -6.61
C ILE A 431 15.24 13.54 -6.01
N GLY A 432 14.27 13.20 -5.16
CA GLY A 432 14.17 11.87 -4.57
C GLY A 432 14.02 10.76 -5.62
N LEU A 433 13.18 10.97 -6.63
CA LEU A 433 12.96 10.05 -7.74
C LEU A 433 14.21 9.92 -8.62
N GLY A 434 14.89 11.03 -8.93
CA GLY A 434 16.13 11.03 -9.70
C GLY A 434 17.24 10.24 -9.00
N ALA A 435 17.41 10.45 -7.70
CA ALA A 435 18.32 9.65 -6.88
C ALA A 435 17.92 8.17 -6.92
N HIS A 436 16.65 7.85 -6.69
CA HIS A 436 16.13 6.48 -6.69
C HIS A 436 16.36 5.77 -8.03
N LEU A 437 16.08 6.45 -9.16
CA LEU A 437 16.33 5.93 -10.51
C LEU A 437 17.81 5.70 -10.75
N LEU A 438 18.67 6.69 -10.47
CA LEU A 438 20.11 6.57 -10.61
C LEU A 438 20.64 5.34 -9.85
N ILE A 439 20.20 5.19 -8.60
CA ILE A 439 20.57 4.06 -7.75
C ILE A 439 20.05 2.73 -8.31
N ALA A 440 18.79 2.68 -8.73
CA ALA A 440 18.22 1.48 -9.32
C ALA A 440 19.00 1.03 -10.55
N PHE A 441 19.47 1.96 -11.38
CA PHE A 441 20.34 1.67 -12.52
C PHE A 441 21.74 1.22 -12.10
N LEU A 442 22.35 1.87 -11.11
CA LEU A 442 23.70 1.53 -10.62
C LEU A 442 23.76 0.18 -9.89
N THR A 443 22.65 -0.26 -9.30
CA THR A 443 22.56 -1.51 -8.52
C THR A 443 21.92 -2.66 -9.28
N LYS A 444 21.50 -2.43 -10.53
CA LYS A 444 20.93 -3.47 -11.39
C LYS A 444 22.00 -4.55 -11.63
N PRO A 445 21.70 -5.84 -11.37
CA PRO A 445 22.60 -6.93 -11.78
C PRO A 445 22.83 -6.82 -13.28
N LYS A 446 24.10 -6.83 -13.71
CA LYS A 446 24.47 -6.78 -15.12
C LYS A 446 24.17 -8.10 -15.81
#